data_AF-A0A3D2F2U6-F1
#
_entry.id   AF-A0A3D2F2U6-F1
#
_cell.length_a   1.000
_cell.length_b   1.000
_cell.length_c   1.000
_cell.angle_alpha   90.00
_cell.angle_beta   90.00
_cell.angle_gamma   90.00
#
_symmetry.space_group_name_H-M   'P 1'
#
loop_
_entity.id
_entity.type
_entity.pdbx_description
1 polymer ?
#
loop_
_entity_poly.entity_id
_entity_poly.type
_entity_poly.pdbx_seq_one_letter_code
_entity_poly.pdbx_strand_id
1 'polypeptide(L)'
;MFAFLIIVFSVIPNFVWLYFYLKQDPHPEPPPFLLLAFFLGVFSTVVALGAGLGLLSLIQSVSGAERALIQNSFWFMFIGVAFVEELAKFLMAFFLLRKSLVFDEPI
;
A
#
# COMPACT_ATOMS: atom_id res chain seq x y z
N MET A 1 -6.37 28.41 -0.04
CA MET A 1 -7.75 27.91 -0.25
C MET A 1 -7.76 26.54 -0.96
N PHE A 2 -7.21 26.43 -2.18
CA PHE A 2 -7.26 25.18 -2.98
C PHE A 2 -6.58 23.96 -2.32
N ALA A 3 -5.37 24.13 -1.78
CA ALA A 3 -4.63 23.05 -1.11
C ALA A 3 -5.39 22.49 0.13
N PHE A 4 -6.09 23.36 0.86
CA PHE A 4 -6.90 22.94 2.00
C PHE A 4 -8.06 22.04 1.54
N LEU A 5 -8.76 22.41 0.46
CA LEU A 5 -9.83 21.60 -0.11
C LEU A 5 -9.31 20.23 -0.58
N ILE A 6 -8.13 20.18 -1.21
CA ILE A 6 -7.52 18.90 -1.62
C ILE A 6 -7.32 17.99 -0.41
N ILE A 7 -6.69 18.48 0.66
CA ILE A 7 -6.43 17.67 1.86
C ILE A 7 -7.76 17.17 2.46
N VAL A 8 -8.76 18.05 2.57
CA VAL A 8 -10.09 17.71 3.08
C VAL A 8 -10.73 16.60 2.24
N PHE A 9 -10.75 16.74 0.91
CA PHE A 9 -11.34 15.74 0.02
C PHE A 9 -10.51 14.47 -0.12
N SER A 10 -9.19 14.52 0.11
CA SER A 10 -8.33 13.32 0.11
C SER A 10 -8.45 12.51 1.39
N VAL A 11 -8.83 13.13 2.52
CA VAL A 11 -8.82 12.49 3.83
C VAL A 11 -10.22 12.11 4.31
N ILE A 12 -11.20 13.02 4.20
CA ILE A 12 -12.54 12.82 4.75
C ILE A 12 -13.21 11.54 4.22
N PRO A 13 -13.24 11.27 2.90
CA PRO A 13 -13.92 10.08 2.39
C PRO A 13 -13.39 8.79 3.00
N ASN A 14 -12.07 8.67 3.21
CA ASN A 14 -11.46 7.47 3.78
C ASN A 14 -11.94 7.20 5.21
N PHE A 15 -12.03 8.24 6.05
CA PHE A 15 -12.55 8.10 7.42
C PHE A 15 -14.07 7.90 7.45
N VAL A 16 -14.80 8.48 6.50
CA VAL A 16 -16.26 8.25 6.35
C VAL A 16 -16.53 6.79 6.02
N TRP A 17 -15.78 6.21 5.08
CA TRP A 17 -15.89 4.78 4.75
C TRP A 17 -15.51 3.90 5.93
N LEU A 18 -14.39 4.18 6.59
CA LEU A 18 -13.97 3.43 7.77
C LEU A 18 -15.06 3.42 8.86
N TYR A 19 -15.61 4.59 9.19
CA TYR A 19 -16.70 4.70 10.17
C TYR A 19 -17.95 3.94 9.73
N PHE A 20 -18.32 4.05 8.44
CA PHE A 20 -19.46 3.34 7.88
C PHE A 20 -19.32 1.82 8.03
N TYR A 21 -18.17 1.25 7.65
CA TYR A 21 -17.94 -0.19 7.73
C TYR A 21 -17.92 -0.68 9.18
N LEU A 22 -17.24 0.02 10.09
CA LEU A 22 -17.21 -0.34 11.51
C LEU A 22 -18.58 -0.34 12.19
N LYS A 23 -19.52 0.49 11.69
CA LYS A 23 -20.89 0.56 12.21
C LYS A 23 -21.80 -0.52 11.61
N GLN A 24 -21.57 -0.88 10.35
CA GLN A 24 -22.41 -1.81 9.61
C GLN A 24 -22.04 -3.29 9.88
N ASP A 25 -20.82 -3.52 10.36
CA ASP A 25 -20.29 -4.84 10.66
C ASP A 25 -21.00 -5.51 11.87
N PRO A 26 -21.67 -6.66 11.68
CA PRO A 26 -22.27 -7.44 12.77
C PRO A 26 -21.25 -8.06 13.74
N HIS A 27 -20.01 -8.32 13.27
CA HIS A 27 -18.94 -8.95 14.04
C HIS A 27 -17.68 -8.08 14.00
N PRO A 28 -17.66 -6.95 14.74
CA PRO A 28 -16.59 -5.98 14.62
C PRO A 28 -15.23 -6.58 14.97
N GLU A 29 -14.29 -6.42 14.06
CA GLU A 29 -12.90 -6.76 14.29
C GLU A 29 -12.33 -5.99 15.50
N PRO A 30 -11.48 -6.59 16.35
CA PRO A 30 -10.92 -5.90 17.50
C PRO A 30 -10.07 -4.69 17.06
N PRO A 31 -10.23 -3.51 17.68
CA PRO A 31 -9.53 -2.28 17.27
C PRO A 31 -8.00 -2.37 17.12
N PRO A 32 -7.27 -3.14 17.95
CA PRO A 32 -5.82 -3.30 17.77
C PRO A 32 -5.44 -3.94 16.43
N PHE A 33 -6.25 -4.86 15.90
CA PHE A 33 -5.97 -5.54 14.64
C PHE A 33 -6.26 -4.63 13.43
N LEU A 34 -7.31 -3.81 13.51
CA LEU A 34 -7.60 -2.76 12.51
C LEU A 34 -6.46 -1.73 12.43
N LEU A 35 -5.97 -1.27 13.58
CA LEU A 35 -4.83 -0.35 13.64
C LEU A 35 -3.56 -1.02 13.08
N LEU A 36 -3.31 -2.28 13.44
CA LEU A 36 -2.19 -3.04 12.90
C LEU A 36 -2.28 -3.17 11.37
N ALA A 37 -3.46 -3.48 10.83
CA ALA A 37 -3.69 -3.56 9.39
C ALA A 37 -3.41 -2.22 8.70
N PHE A 38 -3.91 -1.12 9.26
CA PHE A 38 -3.65 0.23 8.76
C PHE A 38 -2.16 0.55 8.73
N PHE A 39 -1.44 0.34 9.84
CA PHE A 39 0.00 0.62 9.92
C PHE A 39 0.84 -0.31 9.06
N LEU A 40 0.43 -1.57 8.87
CA LEU A 40 1.07 -2.48 7.92
C LEU A 40 0.88 -2.02 6.48
N GLY A 41 -0.29 -1.47 6.13
CA GLY A 41 -0.51 -0.82 4.84
C GLY A 41 0.37 0.40 4.64
N VAL A 42 0.51 1.26 5.66
CA VAL A 42 1.46 2.39 5.60
C VAL A 42 2.90 1.87 5.41
N PHE A 43 3.30 0.86 6.18
CA PHE A 43 4.62 0.26 6.10
C PHE A 43 4.89 -0.39 4.74
N SER A 44 3.88 -1.00 4.11
CA SER A 44 4.02 -1.59 2.77
C SER A 44 4.40 -0.54 1.72
N THR A 45 3.92 0.71 1.85
CA THR A 45 4.32 1.79 0.92
C THR A 45 5.79 2.16 1.04
N VAL A 46 6.34 2.17 2.27
CA VAL A 46 7.76 2.43 2.52
C VAL A 46 8.62 1.32 1.93
N VAL A 47 8.21 0.06 2.12
CA VAL A 47 8.88 -1.11 1.55
C VAL A 47 8.86 -1.07 0.01
N ALA A 48 7.70 -0.79 -0.58
CA ALA A 48 7.55 -0.68 -2.03
C ALA A 48 8.43 0.43 -2.62
N LEU A 49 8.46 1.60 -1.98
CA LEU A 49 9.29 2.72 -2.41
C LEU A 49 10.79 2.37 -2.34
N GLY A 50 11.22 1.74 -1.24
CA GLY A 50 12.60 1.27 -1.09
C GLY A 50 12.98 0.24 -2.15
N ALA A 51 12.12 -0.74 -2.40
CA ALA A 51 12.32 -1.77 -3.42
C ALA A 51 12.35 -1.18 -4.84
N GLY A 52 11.45 -0.25 -5.17
CA GLY A 52 11.40 0.42 -6.48
C GLY A 52 12.64 1.28 -6.75
N LEU A 53 13.11 2.04 -5.75
CA LEU A 53 14.35 2.81 -5.86
C LEU A 53 15.59 1.91 -5.98
N GLY A 54 15.62 0.81 -5.22
CA GLY A 54 16.67 -0.21 -5.31
C GLY A 54 16.72 -0.82 -6.71
N LEU A 55 15.58 -1.26 -7.24
CA LEU A 55 15.47 -1.82 -8.57
C LEU A 55 15.91 -0.83 -9.66
N LEU A 56 15.51 0.44 -9.55
CA LEU A 56 15.95 1.50 -10.45
C LEU A 56 17.48 1.63 -10.47
N SER A 57 18.11 1.64 -9.30
CA SER A 57 19.57 1.75 -9.17
C SER A 57 20.30 0.53 -9.75
N LEU A 58 19.74 -0.67 -9.56
CA LEU A 58 20.28 -1.91 -10.13
C LEU A 58 20.20 -1.88 -11.67
N ILE A 59 19.04 -1.55 -12.24
CA ILE A 59 18.88 -1.46 -13.69
C ILE A 59 19.82 -0.40 -14.28
N GLN A 60 19.96 0.74 -13.61
CA GLN A 60 20.90 1.78 -14.03
C GLN A 60 22.35 1.28 -14.05
N SER A 61 22.77 0.54 -13.01
CA SER A 61 24.14 -0.02 -12.94
C SER A 61 24.44 -1.07 -14.01
N VAL A 62 23.44 -1.87 -14.41
CA VAL A 62 23.62 -2.96 -15.38
C VAL A 62 23.48 -2.47 -16.82
N SER A 63 22.50 -1.61 -17.08
CA SER A 63 22.20 -1.13 -18.45
C SER A 63 23.05 0.08 -18.87
N GLY A 64 23.56 0.86 -17.91
CA GLY A 64 24.21 2.14 -18.17
C GLY A 64 23.27 3.23 -18.70
N ALA A 65 21.96 2.96 -18.79
CA ALA A 65 20.98 3.90 -19.31
C ALA A 65 20.71 5.04 -18.31
N GLU A 66 20.32 6.21 -18.84
CA GLU A 66 19.95 7.33 -18.00
C GLU A 66 18.74 7.00 -17.12
N ARG A 67 18.80 7.43 -15.86
CA ARG A 67 17.75 7.17 -14.86
C ARG A 67 16.37 7.65 -15.33
N ALA A 68 16.32 8.81 -15.98
CA ALA A 68 15.08 9.37 -16.50
C ALA A 68 14.46 8.49 -17.60
N LEU A 69 15.27 7.86 -18.45
CA LEU A 69 14.79 6.97 -19.50
C LEU A 69 14.21 5.68 -18.90
N ILE A 70 14.87 5.13 -17.87
CA ILE A 70 14.36 3.94 -17.16
C ILE A 70 13.05 4.27 -16.44
N GLN A 71 13.00 5.38 -15.70
CA GLN A 71 11.81 5.78 -14.94
C GLN A 71 10.59 6.04 -15.83
N ASN A 72 10.80 6.62 -17.01
CA ASN A 72 9.73 6.89 -17.96
C ASN A 72 9.38 5.69 -18.85
N SER A 73 10.06 4.55 -18.70
CA SER A 73 9.73 3.33 -19.41
C SER A 73 8.45 2.71 -18.87
N PHE A 74 7.53 2.37 -19.77
CA PHE A 74 6.30 1.65 -19.44
C PHE A 74 6.58 0.39 -18.60
N TRP A 75 7.63 -0.37 -18.96
CA TRP A 75 8.00 -1.59 -18.25
C TRP A 75 8.44 -1.34 -16.82
N PHE A 76 9.16 -0.24 -16.57
CA PHE A 76 9.59 0.11 -15.24
C PHE A 76 8.41 0.61 -14.39
N MET A 77 7.50 1.41 -14.95
CA MET A 77 6.29 1.82 -14.25
C MET A 77 5.39 0.63 -13.89
N PHE A 78 5.22 -0.32 -14.82
CA PHE A 78 4.36 -1.47 -14.61
C PHE A 78 5.00 -2.51 -13.67
N ILE A 79 6.21 -2.99 -13.99
CA ILE A 79 6.87 -4.07 -13.23
C ILE A 79 7.64 -3.51 -12.04
N GLY A 80 8.34 -2.40 -12.21
CA GLY A 80 9.22 -1.86 -11.17
C GLY A 80 8.50 -1.04 -10.10
N VAL A 81 7.35 -0.45 -10.42
CA VAL A 81 6.56 0.36 -9.48
C VAL A 81 5.25 -0.37 -9.14
N ALA A 82 4.33 -0.50 -10.08
CA ALA A 82 2.98 -1.00 -9.78
C ALA A 82 2.98 -2.45 -9.25
N PHE A 83 3.70 -3.36 -9.89
CA PHE A 83 3.82 -4.74 -9.42
C PHE A 83 4.54 -4.85 -8.07
N VAL A 84 5.61 -4.10 -7.85
CA VAL A 84 6.34 -4.08 -6.57
C VAL A 84 5.46 -3.54 -5.45
N GLU A 85 4.68 -2.50 -5.71
CA GLU A 85 3.73 -1.93 -4.77
C GLU A 85 2.64 -2.93 -4.39
N GLU A 86 2.04 -3.60 -5.37
CA GLU A 86 0.99 -4.57 -5.12
C GLU A 86 1.53 -5.83 -4.42
N LEU A 87 2.72 -6.29 -4.81
CA LEU A 87 3.40 -7.40 -4.12
C LEU A 87 3.69 -7.05 -2.66
N ALA A 88 4.15 -5.82 -2.37
CA ALA A 88 4.40 -5.38 -0.99
C ALA A 88 3.10 -5.34 -0.16
N LYS A 89 2.01 -4.79 -0.72
CA LYS A 89 0.69 -4.79 -0.06
C LYS A 89 0.20 -6.22 0.21
N PHE A 90 0.27 -7.07 -0.81
CA PHE A 90 -0.12 -8.48 -0.71
C PHE A 90 0.67 -9.20 0.38
N LEU A 91 1.99 -9.04 0.42
CA LEU A 91 2.83 -9.68 1.44
C LEU A 91 2.45 -9.21 2.85
N MET A 92 2.23 -7.92 3.07
CA MET A 92 1.81 -7.42 4.38
C MET A 92 0.45 -7.96 4.80
N ALA A 93 -0.53 -7.99 3.88
CA ALA A 93 -1.84 -8.59 4.14
C ALA A 93 -1.74 -10.09 4.41
N PHE A 94 -0.95 -10.82 3.62
CA PHE A 94 -0.72 -12.25 3.78
C PHE A 94 -0.09 -12.59 5.14
N PHE A 95 0.90 -11.82 5.59
CA PHE A 95 1.52 -12.02 6.91
C PHE A 95 0.60 -11.67 8.07
N LEU A 96 -0.30 -10.70 7.90
CA LEU A 96 -1.31 -10.35 8.89
C LEU A 96 -2.36 -11.47 9.03
N LEU A 97 -2.98 -11.86 7.92
CA LEU A 97 -4.09 -12.83 7.88
C LEU A 97 -3.65 -14.24 8.31
N ARG A 98 -2.47 -14.70 7.85
CA ARG A 98 -1.96 -16.04 8.18
C ARG A 98 -1.74 -16.26 9.68
N LYS A 99 -1.51 -15.19 10.44
CA LYS A 99 -1.18 -15.28 11.87
C LYS A 99 -2.37 -15.07 12.80
N SER A 100 -3.52 -14.62 12.30
CA SER A 100 -4.65 -14.25 13.13
C SER A 100 -5.76 -15.30 13.08
N LEU A 101 -6.16 -15.82 14.24
CA LEU A 101 -7.45 -16.52 14.43
C LEU A 101 -8.64 -15.54 14.46
N VAL A 102 -8.36 -14.24 14.31
CA VAL A 102 -9.34 -13.15 14.40
C VAL A 102 -10.04 -12.92 13.05
N PHE A 103 -9.34 -13.17 11.95
CA PHE A 103 -9.87 -13.06 10.58
C PHE A 103 -10.23 -14.46 10.03
N ASP A 104 -10.91 -15.27 10.83
CA ASP A 104 -11.20 -16.70 10.54
C ASP A 104 -12.64 -16.92 10.04
N GLU A 105 -13.29 -15.85 9.56
CA GLU A 105 -14.63 -15.94 9.00
C GLU A 105 -14.59 -16.59 7.61
N PRO A 106 -15.44 -17.60 7.33
CA PRO A 106 -15.53 -18.18 6.01
C PRO A 106 -16.08 -17.14 5.02
N ILE A 107 -15.30 -16.90 3.97
CA ILE A 107 -15.68 -16.14 2.77
C ILE A 107 -16.82 -16.80 1.99
#